data_AF-A0A7Z1Q444-F1
#
_entry.id   AF-A0A7Z1Q444-F1
#
_cell.length_a   1.000
_cell.length_b   1.000
_cell.length_c   1.000
_cell.angle_alpha   90.00
_cell.angle_beta   90.00
_cell.angle_gamma   90.00
#
_symmetry.space_group_name_H-M   'P 1'
#
loop_
_entity.id
_entity.type
_entity.pdbx_description
1 polymer ?
#
loop_
_entity_poly.entity_id
_entity_poly.type
_entity_poly.pdbx_seq_one_letter_code
_entity_poly.pdbx_strand_id
1 'polypeptide(L)'
;MTSKKWVFRELIKDENDYQGLLAYTCYKIEKDKLAQDLREANKSDEELEKALEQFHNASVTKGQLEEFKKKGLGVMTALTEVLDEGLISKHNGEIQTLKNQHQSALKQKDIAHTKILEQAVKVAKSETKKEILAKMQAYPLVKTSKLTKIAKWILNGFQSVVAVFILIFALHALAYWSSDDATKSGVVSSFWGRVQNMFNSPIPSSEVSSKPTNVNPS
;
A
#
# COMPACT_ATOMS: atom_id res chain seq x y z
N MET A 1 34.64 54.80 52.91
CA MET A 1 33.54 55.34 52.07
C MET A 1 32.94 54.19 51.29
N THR A 2 31.77 53.71 51.67
CA THR A 2 31.06 52.65 50.94
C THR A 2 30.51 53.24 49.64
N SER A 3 31.11 52.82 48.51
CA SER A 3 30.66 53.19 47.17
C SER A 3 29.18 52.82 46.98
N LYS A 4 28.38 53.75 46.43
CA LYS A 4 26.98 53.48 46.05
C LYS A 4 26.93 52.28 45.10
N LYS A 5 26.21 51.23 45.48
CA LYS A 5 26.02 50.04 44.63
C LYS A 5 24.93 50.31 43.62
N TRP A 6 25.19 49.97 42.36
CA TRP A 6 24.23 50.16 41.29
C TRP A 6 23.64 48.81 40.90
N VAL A 7 22.35 48.59 41.16
CA VAL A 7 21.67 47.31 40.84
C VAL A 7 21.92 46.86 39.40
N PHE A 8 21.97 47.80 38.44
CA PHE A 8 22.32 47.51 37.05
C PHE A 8 23.68 46.81 36.91
N ARG A 9 24.72 47.36 37.54
CA ARG A 9 26.10 46.81 37.47
C ARG A 9 26.26 45.50 38.25
N GLU A 10 25.38 45.26 39.23
CA GLU A 10 25.37 44.02 40.01
C GLU A 10 24.63 42.88 39.30
N LEU A 11 23.66 43.21 38.43
CA LEU A 11 22.85 42.24 37.71
C LEU A 11 23.40 41.90 36.31
N ILE A 12 24.04 42.86 35.64
CA ILE A 12 24.40 42.76 34.22
C ILE A 12 25.92 42.76 34.09
N LYS A 13 26.47 41.71 33.46
CA LYS A 13 27.92 41.59 33.21
C LYS A 13 28.36 42.37 31.97
N ASP A 14 27.57 42.31 30.92
CA ASP A 14 27.82 42.94 29.62
C ASP A 14 26.52 43.19 28.86
N GLU A 15 26.59 43.86 27.71
CA GLU A 15 25.42 44.27 26.91
C GLU A 15 24.64 43.08 26.32
N ASN A 16 25.23 41.89 26.24
CA ASN A 16 24.59 40.67 25.76
C ASN A 16 24.11 39.74 26.89
N ASP A 17 24.22 40.18 28.15
CA ASP A 17 23.65 39.47 29.30
C ASP A 17 22.13 39.71 29.36
N TYR A 18 21.40 39.09 28.42
CA TYR A 18 19.96 39.23 28.29
C TYR A 18 19.21 38.77 29.54
N GLN A 19 19.72 37.75 30.23
CA GLN A 19 19.17 37.34 31.52
C GLN A 19 19.32 38.46 32.56
N GLY A 20 20.49 39.08 32.66
CA GLY A 20 20.73 40.23 33.52
C GLY A 20 19.86 41.44 33.16
N LEU A 21 19.65 41.70 31.86
CA LEU A 21 18.78 42.78 31.38
C LEU A 21 17.32 42.56 31.76
N LEU A 22 16.82 41.33 31.59
CA LEU A 22 15.48 40.94 32.03
C LEU A 22 15.35 41.01 33.56
N ALA A 23 16.36 40.55 34.28
CA ALA A 23 16.41 40.65 35.75
C ALA A 23 16.35 42.11 36.23
N TYR A 24 17.09 43.01 35.57
CA TYR A 24 17.06 44.44 35.87
C TYR A 24 15.67 45.06 35.57
N THR A 25 15.02 44.59 34.50
CA THR A 25 13.65 45.00 34.18
C THR A 25 12.68 44.55 35.28
N CYS A 26 12.81 43.32 35.80
CA CYS A 26 12.02 42.84 36.93
C CYS A 26 12.22 43.73 38.19
N TYR A 27 13.46 44.11 38.50
CA TYR A 27 13.75 45.08 39.57
C TYR A 27 13.01 46.41 39.36
N LYS A 28 13.04 46.95 38.14
CA LYS A 28 12.38 48.22 37.82
C LYS A 28 10.87 48.13 37.92
N ILE A 29 10.27 47.01 37.50
CA ILE A 29 8.83 46.74 37.65
C ILE A 29 8.44 46.72 39.13
N GLU A 30 9.19 46.00 39.97
CA GLU A 30 8.87 45.92 41.41
C GLU A 30 9.06 47.26 42.12
N LYS A 31 10.10 48.02 41.76
CA LYS A 31 10.32 49.37 42.28
C LYS A 31 9.17 50.31 41.89
N ASP A 32 8.73 50.24 40.64
CA ASP A 32 7.63 51.07 40.14
C ASP A 32 6.31 50.69 40.81
N LYS A 33 6.03 49.40 40.95
CA LYS A 33 4.88 48.89 41.69
C LYS A 33 4.85 49.40 43.13
N LEU A 34 5.98 49.34 43.85
CA LEU A 34 6.08 49.89 45.20
C LEU A 34 5.77 51.40 45.22
N ALA A 35 6.27 52.15 44.23
CA ALA A 35 5.98 53.58 44.12
C ALA A 35 4.49 53.85 43.85
N GLN A 36 3.85 53.06 42.99
CA GLN A 36 2.42 53.15 42.70
C GLN A 36 1.59 52.84 43.95
N ASP A 37 1.87 51.72 44.62
CA ASP A 37 1.16 51.30 45.84
C ASP A 37 1.23 52.37 46.95
N LEU A 38 2.39 53.02 47.12
CA LEU A 38 2.57 54.10 48.11
C LEU A 38 1.82 55.39 47.74
N ARG A 39 1.79 55.73 46.45
CA ARG A 39 1.01 56.89 45.96
C ARG A 39 -0.49 56.65 46.12
N GLU A 40 -0.96 55.45 45.80
CA GLU A 40 -2.36 55.06 46.00
C GLU A 40 -2.76 55.09 47.49
N ALA A 41 -1.81 54.78 48.38
CA ALA A 41 -1.97 54.92 49.82
C ALA A 41 -1.88 56.36 50.34
N ASN A 42 -1.79 57.38 49.46
CA ASN A 42 -1.64 58.80 49.79
C ASN A 42 -0.48 59.10 50.74
N LYS A 43 0.64 58.38 50.59
CA LYS A 43 1.87 58.64 51.34
C LYS A 43 2.53 59.95 50.89
N SER A 44 3.24 60.61 51.81
CA SER A 44 3.98 61.82 51.44
C SER A 44 5.17 61.48 50.53
N ASP A 45 5.64 62.47 49.76
CA ASP A 45 6.80 62.29 48.89
C ASP A 45 8.06 61.89 49.69
N GLU A 46 8.19 62.35 50.93
CA GLU A 46 9.29 62.01 51.83
C GLU A 46 9.22 60.55 52.31
N GLU A 47 8.02 60.05 52.64
CA GLU A 47 7.81 58.64 52.97
C GLU A 47 8.09 57.74 51.75
N LEU A 48 7.69 58.19 50.56
CA LEU A 48 7.92 57.49 49.30
C LEU A 48 9.41 57.40 48.96
N GLU A 49 10.15 58.50 49.01
CA GLU A 49 11.59 58.53 48.73
C GLU A 49 12.35 57.57 49.69
N LYS A 50 12.00 57.62 50.98
CA LYS A 50 12.59 56.75 52.00
C LYS A 50 12.30 55.27 51.74
N ALA A 51 11.07 54.93 51.39
CA ALA A 51 10.69 53.55 51.07
C ALA A 51 11.41 53.03 49.81
N LEU A 52 11.55 53.87 48.78
CA LEU A 52 12.27 53.52 47.56
C LEU A 52 13.78 53.35 47.78
N GLU A 53 14.37 54.15 48.67
CA GLU A 53 15.75 53.98 49.09
C GLU A 53 15.96 52.68 49.87
N GLN A 54 15.07 52.38 50.82
CA GLN A 54 15.08 51.12 51.56
C GLN A 54 14.96 49.91 50.63
N PHE A 55 14.04 49.97 49.67
CA PHE A 55 13.88 48.93 48.65
C PHE A 55 15.16 48.75 47.82
N HIS A 56 15.78 49.85 47.38
CA HIS A 56 17.04 49.79 46.64
C HIS A 56 18.16 49.13 47.46
N ASN A 57 18.29 49.50 48.73
CA ASN A 57 19.29 48.95 49.63
C ASN A 57 19.08 47.45 49.90
N ALA A 58 17.82 47.01 50.00
CA ALA A 58 17.48 45.58 50.08
C ALA A 58 17.77 44.84 48.76
N SER A 59 17.56 45.52 47.63
CA SER A 59 17.73 44.96 46.29
C SER A 59 19.17 44.66 45.89
N VAL A 60 20.16 45.32 46.51
CA VAL A 60 21.60 45.08 46.25
C VAL A 60 22.19 43.95 47.10
N THR A 61 21.37 43.25 47.88
CA THR A 61 21.79 42.05 48.61
C THR A 61 21.95 40.86 47.67
N LYS A 62 22.88 39.94 47.97
CA LYS A 62 23.12 38.77 47.12
C LYS A 62 21.85 37.93 46.89
N GLY A 63 21.06 37.72 47.94
CA GLY A 63 19.81 36.95 47.84
C GLY A 63 18.82 37.58 46.87
N GLN A 64 18.59 38.89 46.99
CA GLN A 64 17.62 39.58 46.14
C GLN A 64 18.09 39.68 44.69
N LEU A 65 19.40 39.89 44.46
CA LEU A 65 19.97 39.88 43.12
C LEU A 65 19.77 38.53 42.42
N GLU A 66 19.98 37.41 43.13
CA GLU A 66 19.72 36.08 42.58
C GLU A 66 18.22 35.83 42.34
N GLU A 67 17.35 36.37 43.19
CA GLU A 67 15.91 36.31 42.96
C GLU A 67 15.49 37.06 41.68
N PHE A 68 16.03 38.26 41.45
CA PHE A 68 15.81 38.99 40.20
C PHE A 68 16.34 38.23 38.99
N LYS A 69 17.53 37.62 39.09
CA LYS A 69 18.08 36.75 38.02
C LYS A 69 17.18 35.55 37.73
N LYS A 70 16.60 34.95 38.77
CA LYS A 70 15.63 33.85 38.63
C LYS A 70 14.35 34.31 37.93
N LYS A 71 13.84 35.49 38.28
CA LYS A 71 12.67 36.10 37.59
C LYS A 71 12.98 36.39 36.12
N GLY A 72 14.14 36.99 35.83
CA GLY A 72 14.59 37.24 34.47
C GLY A 72 14.71 35.96 33.64
N LEU A 73 15.27 34.90 34.24
CA LEU A 73 15.30 33.56 33.62
C LEU A 73 13.89 33.03 33.35
N GLY A 74 12.97 33.16 34.30
CA GLY A 74 11.58 32.74 34.12
C GLY A 74 10.88 33.44 32.96
N VAL A 75 11.11 34.74 32.77
CA VAL A 75 10.58 35.49 31.61
C VAL A 75 11.16 34.96 30.30
N MET A 76 12.47 34.70 30.27
CA MET A 76 13.14 34.15 29.08
C MET A 76 12.63 32.75 28.73
N THR A 77 12.43 31.89 29.73
CA THR A 77 11.84 30.56 29.55
C THR A 77 10.42 30.67 28.98
N ALA A 78 9.57 31.50 29.56
CA ALA A 78 8.19 31.68 29.07
C ALA A 78 8.14 32.21 27.63
N LEU A 79 9.03 33.15 27.27
CA LEU A 79 9.15 33.63 25.88
C LEU A 79 9.57 32.51 24.93
N THR A 80 10.50 31.66 25.35
CA THR A 80 11.00 30.53 24.54
C THR A 80 9.90 29.50 24.34
N GLU A 81 9.15 29.15 25.39
CA GLU A 81 8.02 28.23 25.31
C GLU A 81 6.95 28.71 24.32
N VAL A 82 6.58 30.00 24.36
CA VAL A 82 5.62 30.57 23.41
C VAL A 82 6.14 30.54 21.97
N LEU A 83 7.44 30.82 21.77
CA LEU A 83 8.06 30.75 20.45
C LEU A 83 8.09 29.31 19.92
N ASP A 84 8.43 28.35 20.77
CA ASP A 84 8.47 26.93 20.43
C ASP A 84 7.07 26.41 20.06
N GLU A 85 6.04 26.74 20.85
CA GLU A 85 4.66 26.40 20.54
C GLU A 85 4.19 26.99 19.20
N GLY A 86 4.51 28.27 18.95
CA GLY A 86 4.21 28.93 17.69
C GLY A 86 4.91 28.28 16.49
N LEU A 87 6.17 27.90 16.65
CA LEU A 87 6.96 27.24 15.61
C LEU A 87 6.44 25.83 15.31
N ILE A 88 6.13 25.05 16.36
CA ILE A 88 5.54 23.71 16.24
C ILE A 88 4.19 23.79 15.54
N SER A 89 3.33 24.73 15.94
CA SER A 89 2.02 24.94 15.32
C SER A 89 2.13 25.26 13.83
N LYS A 90 3.04 26.17 13.46
CA LYS A 90 3.31 26.51 12.06
C LYS A 90 3.82 25.31 11.26
N HIS A 91 4.80 24.57 11.78
CA HIS A 91 5.32 23.37 11.12
C HIS A 91 4.24 22.31 10.91
N ASN A 92 3.40 22.06 11.91
CA ASN A 92 2.30 21.12 11.79
C ASN A 92 1.28 21.54 10.71
N GLY A 93 0.98 22.84 10.62
CA GLY A 93 0.13 23.39 9.57
C GLY A 93 0.72 23.21 8.16
N GLU A 94 2.02 23.43 7.99
CA GLU A 94 2.73 23.22 6.73
C GLU A 94 2.76 21.74 6.33
N ILE A 95 3.06 20.83 7.28
CA ILE A 95 3.03 19.38 7.06
C ILE A 95 1.64 18.92 6.62
N GLN A 96 0.59 19.39 7.30
CA GLN A 96 -0.78 19.01 6.96
C GLN A 96 -1.19 19.54 5.58
N THR A 97 -0.79 20.76 5.24
CA THR A 97 -1.02 21.34 3.91
C THR A 97 -0.32 20.52 2.83
N LEU A 98 0.95 20.19 3.03
CA LEU A 98 1.74 19.39 2.09
C LEU A 98 1.15 17.98 1.92
N LYS A 99 0.72 17.35 3.02
CA LYS A 99 0.04 16.05 3.00
C LYS A 99 -1.25 16.09 2.19
N ASN A 100 -2.07 17.12 2.37
CA ASN A 100 -3.32 17.29 1.64
C ASN A 100 -3.09 17.54 0.14
N GLN A 101 -2.09 18.35 -0.21
CA GLN A 101 -1.68 18.59 -1.60
C GLN A 101 -1.19 17.30 -2.25
N HIS A 102 -0.32 16.55 -1.57
CA HIS A 102 0.20 15.29 -2.06
C HIS A 102 -0.91 14.25 -2.27
N GLN A 103 -1.82 14.09 -1.31
CA GLN A 103 -2.95 13.18 -1.42
C GLN A 103 -3.89 13.58 -2.58
N SER A 104 -4.12 14.86 -2.77
CA SER A 104 -4.92 15.37 -3.90
C SER A 104 -4.25 15.10 -5.24
N ALA A 105 -2.92 15.28 -5.33
CA ALA A 105 -2.15 14.97 -6.53
C ALA A 105 -2.15 13.48 -6.87
N LEU A 106 -2.03 12.59 -5.87
CA LEU A 106 -2.16 11.15 -6.07
C LEU A 106 -3.54 10.78 -6.60
N LYS A 107 -4.61 11.29 -5.99
CA LYS A 107 -5.99 11.06 -6.49
C LYS A 107 -6.17 11.52 -7.94
N GLN A 108 -5.63 12.68 -8.31
CA GLN A 108 -5.70 13.16 -9.68
C GLN A 108 -4.94 12.25 -10.66
N LYS A 109 -3.74 11.78 -10.29
CA LYS A 109 -2.98 10.82 -11.08
C LYS A 109 -3.72 9.49 -11.24
N ASP A 110 -4.32 8.98 -10.18
CA ASP A 110 -5.10 7.73 -10.21
C ASP A 110 -6.31 7.86 -11.13
N ILE A 111 -7.05 8.97 -11.05
CA ILE A 111 -8.19 9.26 -11.95
C ILE A 111 -7.71 9.33 -13.40
N ALA A 112 -6.59 10.00 -13.66
CA ALA A 112 -6.03 10.11 -15.01
C ALA A 112 -5.60 8.74 -15.56
N HIS A 113 -4.87 7.96 -14.78
CA HIS A 113 -4.46 6.60 -15.14
C HIS A 113 -5.65 5.69 -15.41
N THR A 114 -6.67 5.74 -14.56
CA THR A 114 -7.89 4.93 -14.72
C THR A 114 -8.59 5.27 -16.03
N LYS A 115 -8.74 6.56 -16.36
CA LYS A 115 -9.34 6.99 -17.64
C LYS A 115 -8.53 6.51 -18.85
N ILE A 116 -7.20 6.61 -18.80
CA ILE A 116 -6.33 6.13 -19.88
C ILE A 116 -6.47 4.62 -20.05
N LEU A 117 -6.46 3.88 -18.93
CA LEU A 117 -6.61 2.42 -18.94
C LEU A 117 -7.96 2.00 -19.52
N GLU A 118 -9.06 2.64 -19.12
CA GLU A 118 -10.39 2.37 -19.66
C GLU A 118 -10.47 2.62 -21.17
N GLN A 119 -9.85 3.70 -21.66
CA GLN A 119 -9.78 3.99 -23.09
C GLN A 119 -8.96 2.94 -23.84
N ALA A 120 -7.78 2.58 -23.33
CA ALA A 120 -6.93 1.56 -23.91
C ALA A 120 -7.64 0.20 -23.99
N VAL A 121 -8.36 -0.19 -22.92
CA VAL A 121 -9.16 -1.44 -22.90
C VAL A 121 -10.28 -1.40 -23.92
N LYS A 122 -10.99 -0.27 -24.08
CA LYS A 122 -12.05 -0.11 -25.09
C LYS A 122 -11.50 -0.24 -26.51
N VAL A 123 -10.37 0.41 -26.80
CA VAL A 123 -9.70 0.34 -28.10
C VAL A 123 -9.25 -1.09 -28.39
N ALA A 124 -8.50 -1.71 -27.48
CA ALA A 124 -8.02 -3.08 -27.62
C ALA A 124 -9.18 -4.07 -27.86
N LYS A 125 -10.26 -3.99 -27.07
CA LYS A 125 -11.45 -4.84 -27.26
C LYS A 125 -12.08 -4.66 -28.65
N SER A 126 -12.13 -3.42 -29.14
CA SER A 126 -12.68 -3.12 -30.46
C SER A 126 -11.80 -3.66 -31.59
N GLU A 127 -10.47 -3.55 -31.45
CA GLU A 127 -9.50 -4.05 -32.41
C GLU A 127 -9.49 -5.58 -32.43
N THR A 128 -9.45 -6.24 -31.27
CA THR A 128 -9.54 -7.69 -31.18
C THR A 128 -10.85 -8.20 -31.79
N LYS A 129 -11.98 -7.52 -31.57
CA LYS A 129 -13.26 -7.89 -32.21
C LYS A 129 -13.17 -7.77 -33.74
N LYS A 130 -12.59 -6.69 -34.27
CA LYS A 130 -12.39 -6.52 -35.71
C LYS A 130 -11.48 -7.60 -36.29
N GLU A 131 -10.37 -7.90 -35.60
CA GLU A 131 -9.42 -8.92 -36.02
C GLU A 131 -10.05 -10.31 -36.04
N ILE A 132 -10.79 -10.69 -34.99
CA ILE A 132 -11.52 -11.96 -34.94
C ILE A 132 -12.54 -12.04 -36.08
N LEU A 133 -13.30 -10.96 -36.32
CA LEU A 133 -14.29 -10.92 -37.38
C LEU A 133 -13.64 -11.06 -38.77
N ALA A 134 -12.53 -10.35 -39.01
CA ALA A 134 -11.76 -10.47 -40.24
C ALA A 134 -11.20 -11.89 -40.43
N LYS A 135 -10.66 -12.50 -39.37
CA LYS A 135 -10.20 -13.90 -39.39
C LYS A 135 -11.33 -14.88 -39.64
N MET A 136 -12.52 -14.67 -39.07
CA MET A 136 -13.71 -15.50 -39.33
C MET A 136 -14.20 -15.36 -40.78
N GLN A 137 -14.19 -14.15 -41.35
CA GLN A 137 -14.57 -13.92 -42.75
C GLN A 137 -13.56 -14.51 -43.73
N ALA A 138 -12.26 -14.40 -43.41
CA ALA A 138 -11.19 -14.96 -44.22
C ALA A 138 -11.03 -16.48 -44.01
N TYR A 139 -11.64 -17.06 -42.98
CA TYR A 139 -11.59 -18.50 -42.75
C TYR A 139 -12.39 -19.18 -43.87
N PRO A 140 -11.74 -19.93 -44.77
CA PRO A 140 -12.47 -20.66 -45.77
C PRO A 140 -13.35 -21.68 -45.03
N LEU A 141 -14.67 -21.57 -45.21
CA LEU A 141 -15.62 -22.62 -44.84
C LEU A 141 -15.34 -23.82 -45.75
N VAL A 142 -14.23 -24.51 -45.53
CA VAL A 142 -13.99 -25.82 -46.10
C VAL A 142 -15.14 -26.64 -45.57
N LYS A 143 -16.10 -26.96 -46.43
CA LYS A 143 -17.11 -27.98 -46.19
C LYS A 143 -16.35 -29.29 -46.02
N THR A 144 -15.80 -29.50 -44.83
CA THR A 144 -15.28 -30.79 -44.42
C THR A 144 -16.49 -31.72 -44.43
N SER A 145 -16.60 -32.51 -45.49
CA SER A 145 -17.67 -33.48 -45.65
C SER A 145 -17.76 -34.31 -44.38
N LYS A 146 -18.97 -34.58 -43.88
CA LYS A 146 -19.17 -35.38 -42.66
C LYS A 146 -18.36 -36.70 -42.72
N LEU A 147 -18.19 -37.25 -43.92
CA LEU A 147 -17.34 -38.41 -44.20
C LEU A 147 -15.87 -38.20 -43.84
N THR A 148 -15.29 -37.03 -44.13
CA THR A 148 -13.89 -36.73 -43.79
C THR A 148 -13.66 -36.59 -42.29
N LYS A 149 -14.67 -36.09 -41.55
CA LYS A 149 -14.64 -36.03 -40.08
C LYS A 149 -14.76 -37.42 -39.47
N ILE A 150 -15.65 -38.26 -40.00
CA ILE A 150 -15.81 -39.65 -39.57
C ILE A 150 -14.53 -40.45 -39.88
N ALA A 151 -13.97 -40.30 -41.08
CA ALA A 151 -12.73 -40.97 -41.46
C ALA A 151 -11.55 -40.56 -40.57
N LYS A 152 -11.37 -39.26 -40.30
CA LYS A 152 -10.33 -38.78 -39.36
C LYS A 152 -10.57 -39.25 -37.93
N TRP A 153 -11.82 -39.33 -37.48
CA TRP A 153 -12.17 -39.86 -36.16
C TRP A 153 -11.82 -41.35 -36.04
N ILE A 154 -12.14 -42.16 -37.06
CA ILE A 154 -11.76 -43.57 -37.14
C ILE A 154 -10.23 -43.73 -37.14
N LEU A 155 -9.52 -42.91 -37.92
CA LEU A 155 -8.07 -42.98 -38.07
C LEU A 155 -7.29 -42.55 -36.81
N ASN A 156 -7.78 -41.59 -36.02
CA ASN A 156 -7.02 -41.02 -34.90
C ASN A 156 -7.29 -41.67 -33.54
N GLY A 157 -8.37 -42.45 -33.37
CA GLY A 157 -8.76 -42.92 -32.03
C GLY A 157 -9.37 -44.32 -31.94
N PHE A 158 -9.58 -45.01 -33.06
CA PHE A 158 -10.26 -46.32 -33.08
C PHE A 158 -9.48 -47.39 -33.84
N GLN A 159 -8.15 -47.29 -33.88
CA GLN A 159 -7.30 -48.18 -34.66
C GLN A 159 -7.36 -49.63 -34.13
N SER A 160 -7.48 -49.84 -32.81
CA SER A 160 -7.51 -51.19 -32.21
C SER A 160 -8.82 -51.93 -32.46
N VAL A 161 -9.97 -51.26 -32.28
CA VAL A 161 -11.28 -51.92 -32.39
C VAL A 161 -11.63 -52.20 -33.86
N VAL A 162 -11.39 -51.26 -34.78
CA VAL A 162 -11.63 -51.51 -36.22
C VAL A 162 -10.70 -52.59 -36.76
N ALA A 163 -9.42 -52.62 -36.35
CA ALA A 163 -8.50 -53.67 -36.77
C ALA A 163 -8.97 -55.07 -36.31
N VAL A 164 -9.50 -55.19 -35.10
CA VAL A 164 -10.07 -56.45 -34.60
C VAL A 164 -11.31 -56.85 -35.41
N PHE A 165 -12.21 -55.91 -35.73
CA PHE A 165 -13.36 -56.21 -36.59
C PHE A 165 -12.95 -56.67 -37.99
N ILE A 166 -11.97 -56.00 -38.61
CA ILE A 166 -11.44 -56.38 -39.92
C ILE A 166 -10.78 -57.77 -39.86
N LEU A 167 -10.00 -58.06 -38.81
CA LEU A 167 -9.35 -59.36 -38.62
C LEU A 167 -10.38 -60.49 -38.44
N ILE A 168 -11.40 -60.28 -37.61
CA ILE A 168 -12.49 -61.26 -37.40
C ILE A 168 -13.24 -61.48 -38.70
N PHE A 169 -13.52 -60.42 -39.46
CA PHE A 169 -14.18 -60.50 -40.75
C PHE A 169 -13.34 -61.26 -41.78
N ALA A 170 -12.03 -60.99 -41.85
CA ALA A 170 -11.11 -61.70 -42.75
C ALA A 170 -11.02 -63.20 -42.42
N LEU A 171 -10.90 -63.55 -41.13
CA LEU A 171 -10.86 -64.95 -40.68
C LEU A 171 -12.17 -65.68 -40.99
N HIS A 172 -13.33 -65.01 -40.82
CA HIS A 172 -14.62 -65.63 -41.14
C HIS A 172 -14.89 -65.69 -42.64
N ALA A 173 -14.42 -64.72 -43.43
CA ALA A 173 -14.49 -64.78 -44.88
C ALA A 173 -13.64 -65.95 -45.42
N LEU A 174 -12.45 -66.16 -44.87
CA LEU A 174 -11.58 -67.29 -45.20
C LEU A 174 -12.23 -68.63 -44.80
N ALA A 175 -12.79 -68.71 -43.60
CA ALA A 175 -13.48 -69.91 -43.11
C ALA A 175 -14.74 -70.22 -43.93
N TYR A 176 -15.53 -69.21 -44.28
CA TYR A 176 -16.72 -69.34 -45.12
C TYR A 176 -16.35 -69.86 -46.52
N TRP A 177 -15.30 -69.30 -47.12
CA TRP A 177 -14.84 -69.71 -48.44
C TRP A 177 -14.24 -71.13 -48.44
N SER A 178 -13.64 -71.55 -47.33
CA SER A 178 -13.03 -72.88 -47.17
C SER A 178 -14.00 -73.96 -46.64
N SER A 179 -15.28 -73.66 -46.42
CA SER A 179 -16.25 -74.56 -45.78
C SER A 179 -17.35 -75.06 -46.73
N ASP A 180 -17.80 -76.29 -46.55
CA ASP A 180 -18.90 -76.90 -47.32
C ASP A 180 -20.28 -76.34 -46.92
N ASP A 181 -21.24 -76.40 -47.84
CA ASP A 181 -22.56 -75.74 -47.73
C ASP A 181 -23.35 -76.08 -46.46
N ALA A 182 -23.16 -77.29 -45.89
CA ALA A 182 -23.81 -77.71 -44.65
C ALA A 182 -23.29 -76.97 -43.39
N THR A 183 -22.10 -76.38 -43.44
CA THR A 183 -21.44 -75.70 -42.30
C THR A 183 -21.45 -74.17 -42.38
N LYS A 184 -21.79 -73.61 -43.55
CA LYS A 184 -21.78 -72.16 -43.80
C LYS A 184 -22.74 -71.37 -42.90
N SER A 185 -23.91 -71.91 -42.58
CA SER A 185 -24.89 -71.27 -41.69
C SER A 185 -24.38 -71.17 -40.25
N GLY A 186 -23.62 -72.18 -39.78
CA GLY A 186 -22.97 -72.19 -38.47
C GLY A 186 -21.82 -71.19 -38.36
N VAL A 187 -21.06 -70.98 -39.45
CA VAL A 187 -20.00 -69.97 -39.49
C VAL A 187 -20.59 -68.56 -39.39
N VAL A 188 -21.68 -68.28 -40.10
CA VAL A 188 -22.34 -66.96 -40.09
C VAL A 188 -23.00 -66.64 -38.74
N SER A 189 -23.66 -67.61 -38.10
CA SER A 189 -24.25 -67.39 -36.78
C SER A 189 -23.19 -67.20 -35.68
N SER A 190 -22.07 -67.91 -35.78
CA SER A 190 -20.93 -67.75 -34.85
C SER A 190 -20.26 -66.37 -34.96
N PHE A 191 -20.25 -65.76 -36.15
CA PHE A 191 -19.75 -64.40 -36.37
C PHE A 191 -20.59 -63.37 -35.60
N TRP A 192 -21.92 -63.40 -35.80
CA TRP A 192 -22.82 -62.46 -35.12
C TRP A 192 -22.82 -62.64 -33.59
N GLY A 193 -22.71 -63.88 -33.09
CA GLY A 193 -22.55 -64.14 -31.66
C GLY A 193 -21.29 -63.51 -31.06
N ARG A 194 -20.15 -63.56 -31.78
CA ARG A 194 -18.90 -62.91 -31.33
C ARG A 194 -18.97 -61.39 -31.41
N VAL A 195 -19.59 -60.83 -32.47
CA VAL A 195 -19.82 -59.39 -32.59
C VAL A 195 -20.69 -58.88 -31.44
N GLN A 196 -21.77 -59.60 -31.10
CA GLN A 196 -22.66 -59.24 -29.98
C GLN A 196 -21.94 -59.31 -28.61
N ASN A 197 -21.12 -60.34 -28.38
CA ASN A 197 -20.34 -60.46 -27.15
C ASN A 197 -19.29 -59.35 -26.97
N MET A 198 -18.70 -58.83 -28.06
CA MET A 198 -17.78 -57.70 -27.99
C MET A 198 -18.44 -56.38 -27.59
N PHE A 199 -19.73 -56.19 -27.90
CA PHE A 199 -20.47 -55.01 -27.43
C PHE A 199 -20.87 -55.12 -25.95
N ASN A 200 -21.01 -56.34 -25.43
CA ASN A 200 -21.38 -56.61 -24.03
C ASN A 200 -20.17 -56.76 -23.10
N SER A 201 -18.94 -56.78 -23.62
CA SER A 201 -17.70 -56.87 -22.83
C SER A 201 -16.61 -56.00 -23.48
N PRO A 202 -16.31 -54.81 -22.94
CA PRO A 202 -15.27 -53.96 -23.49
C PRO A 202 -13.90 -54.67 -23.39
N ILE A 203 -13.14 -54.67 -24.48
CA ILE A 203 -11.76 -55.16 -24.50
C ILE A 203 -10.96 -54.34 -23.46
N PRO A 204 -10.21 -54.98 -22.53
CA PRO A 204 -9.36 -54.23 -21.61
C PRO A 204 -8.39 -53.37 -22.40
N SER A 205 -8.40 -52.06 -22.13
CA SER A 205 -7.46 -51.11 -22.69
C SER A 205 -6.04 -51.56 -22.37
N SER A 206 -5.16 -51.65 -23.36
CA SER A 206 -3.73 -51.78 -23.12
C SER A 206 -3.26 -50.53 -22.37
N GLU A 207 -3.13 -50.64 -21.04
CA GLU A 207 -2.49 -49.62 -20.21
C GLU A 207 -1.05 -49.45 -20.71
N VAL A 208 -0.79 -48.35 -21.42
CA VAL A 208 0.55 -47.82 -21.52
C VAL A 208 0.89 -47.27 -20.14
N SER A 209 1.65 -48.05 -19.37
CA SER A 209 2.21 -47.64 -18.10
C SER A 209 3.14 -46.43 -18.32
N SER A 210 2.63 -45.23 -18.06
CA SER A 210 3.44 -44.05 -17.82
C SER A 210 3.19 -43.58 -16.38
N LYS A 211 3.78 -44.28 -15.42
CA LYS A 211 3.82 -43.83 -14.03
C LYS A 211 4.85 -42.71 -13.92
N PRO A 212 4.48 -41.48 -13.52
CA PRO A 212 5.44 -40.41 -13.27
C PRO A 212 6.15 -40.68 -11.94
N THR A 213 7.48 -40.84 -11.99
CA THR A 213 8.33 -40.85 -10.79
C THR A 213 8.33 -39.45 -10.20
N ASN A 214 7.48 -39.23 -9.20
CA ASN A 214 7.52 -38.05 -8.36
C ASN A 214 8.49 -38.31 -7.21
N VAL A 215 9.65 -37.65 -7.22
CA VAL A 215 10.55 -37.58 -6.06
C VAL A 215 10.98 -36.14 -5.89
N ASN A 216 10.43 -35.52 -4.86
CA ASN A 216 11.10 -34.54 -4.00
C ASN A 216 10.20 -34.36 -2.76
N PRO A 217 10.68 -33.85 -1.62
CA PRO A 217 12.05 -33.79 -1.08
C PRO A 217 12.11 -34.28 0.39
N SER A 218 13.30 -34.66 0.87
CA SER A 218 13.70 -34.62 2.29
C SER A 218 15.21 -34.42 2.37
#